data_AF-A0A6G2DPV7-F1
#
_entry.id   AF-A0A6G2DPV7-F1
#
_cell.length_a   1.000
_cell.length_b   1.000
_cell.length_c   1.000
_cell.angle_alpha   90.00
_cell.angle_beta   90.00
_cell.angle_gamma   90.00
#
_symmetry.space_group_name_H-M   'P 1'
#
loop_
_entity.id
_entity.type
_entity.pdbx_description
1 polymer ?
#
loop_
_entity_poly.entity_id
_entity_poly.type
_entity_poly.pdbx_seq_one_letter_code
_entity_poly.pdbx_strand_id
1 'polypeptide(L)' 'FEGNGRREGLGAELYALGLLQSVDSVNSHILALNTLYKAEKDDLNRLHTYNPVERFDSDEALQSYMHGSYDVMYTL' A
#
# COMPACT_ATOMS: atom_id res chain seq x y z
N PHE A 1 -14.58 10.81 -1.12
CA PHE A 1 -14.54 9.38 -1.47
C PHE A 1 -15.81 8.73 -0.93
N GLU A 2 -16.07 7.47 -1.28
CA GLU A 2 -17.32 6.77 -0.90
C GLU A 2 -18.59 7.49 -1.40
N GLY A 3 -18.56 7.95 -2.65
CA GLY A 3 -19.65 8.72 -3.25
C GLY A 3 -19.62 10.23 -2.98
N ASN A 4 -18.80 10.72 -2.04
CA ASN A 4 -18.77 12.14 -1.64
C ASN A 4 -17.84 13.04 -2.48
N GLY A 5 -17.41 12.60 -3.67
CA GLY A 5 -16.45 13.35 -4.50
C GLY A 5 -15.03 13.44 -3.91
N ARG A 6 -14.19 14.31 -4.50
CA ARG A 6 -12.81 14.58 -4.05
C ARG A 6 -12.79 15.80 -3.12
N ARG A 7 -11.77 15.91 -2.27
CA ARG A 7 -11.61 17.10 -1.41
C ARG A 7 -11.22 18.29 -2.28
N GLU A 8 -11.87 19.43 -2.04
CA GLU A 8 -11.53 20.69 -2.71
C GLU A 8 -10.06 21.06 -2.47
N GLY A 9 -9.40 21.57 -3.52
CA GLY A 9 -7.97 21.88 -3.50
C GLY A 9 -7.02 20.69 -3.69
N LEU A 10 -7.54 19.45 -3.76
CA LEU A 10 -6.73 18.26 -4.09
C LEU A 10 -6.99 17.80 -5.53
N GLY A 11 -5.91 17.74 -6.32
CA GLY A 11 -5.94 17.26 -7.70
C GLY A 11 -6.26 15.77 -7.81
N ALA A 12 -6.61 15.32 -9.02
CA ALA A 12 -6.85 13.90 -9.29
C ALA A 12 -5.57 13.07 -9.09
N GLU A 13 -4.44 13.70 -9.37
CA GLU A 13 -3.09 13.16 -9.34
C GLU A 13 -2.73 12.66 -7.95
N LEU A 14 -3.05 13.39 -6.88
CA LEU A 14 -2.76 12.97 -5.51
C LEU A 14 -3.34 11.59 -5.20
N TYR A 15 -4.53 11.31 -5.72
CA TYR A 15 -5.21 10.04 -5.47
C TYR A 15 -4.67 8.93 -6.35
N ALA A 16 -4.37 9.22 -7.62
CA ALA A 16 -3.86 8.26 -8.58
C ALA A 16 -2.36 7.96 -8.43
N LEU A 17 -1.59 8.92 -7.89
CA LEU A 17 -0.14 8.90 -7.76
C LEU A 17 0.21 9.15 -6.28
N GLY A 18 0.63 8.11 -5.59
CA GLY A 18 1.08 8.17 -4.19
C GLY A 18 0.07 7.69 -3.14
N LEU A 19 -1.24 7.91 -3.31
CA LEU A 19 -2.24 7.37 -2.37
C LEU A 19 -2.74 5.96 -2.75
N LEU A 20 -3.39 5.83 -3.91
CA LEU A 20 -4.07 4.59 -4.33
C LEU A 20 -3.33 3.88 -5.47
N GLN A 21 -2.12 4.34 -5.79
CA GLN A 21 -1.26 3.70 -6.77
C GLN A 21 -0.67 2.42 -6.19
N SER A 22 -0.63 1.35 -6.97
CA SER A 22 0.26 0.23 -6.65
C SER A 22 1.71 0.68 -6.76
N VAL A 23 2.59 0.02 -6.00
CA VAL A 23 4.04 0.07 -6.26
C VAL A 23 4.33 -0.39 -7.68
N ASP A 24 5.37 0.14 -8.30
CA ASP A 24 5.91 -0.29 -9.60
C ASP A 24 6.79 -1.54 -9.48
N SER A 25 7.33 -1.80 -8.29
CA SER A 25 8.05 -3.03 -7.93
C SER A 25 7.86 -3.38 -6.45
N VAL A 26 7.88 -4.67 -6.11
CA VAL A 26 7.81 -5.14 -4.70
C VAL A 26 9.05 -4.80 -3.87
N ASN A 27 10.12 -4.33 -4.50
CA ASN A 27 11.38 -3.91 -3.86
C ASN A 27 11.50 -2.37 -3.80
N SER A 28 10.44 -1.64 -4.13
CA SER A 28 10.47 -0.17 -4.19
C SER A 28 10.60 0.44 -2.79
N HIS A 29 11.41 1.49 -2.67
CA HIS A 29 11.62 2.20 -1.41
C HIS A 29 10.62 3.34 -1.21
N ILE A 30 9.32 3.04 -1.31
CA ILE A 30 8.22 4.01 -1.11
C ILE A 30 7.20 3.47 -0.13
N LEU A 31 6.44 4.35 0.52
CA LEU A 31 5.27 3.95 1.30
C LEU A 31 4.06 3.86 0.37
N ALA A 32 3.77 2.65 -0.08
CA ALA A 32 2.61 2.35 -0.91
C ALA A 32 2.16 0.89 -0.71
N LEU A 33 0.94 0.61 -1.14
CA LEU A 33 0.39 -0.74 -1.17
C LEU A 33 0.83 -1.43 -2.45
N ASN A 34 1.32 -2.66 -2.37
CA ASN A 34 1.31 -3.53 -3.54
C ASN A 34 -0.10 -4.06 -3.71
N THR A 35 -0.79 -3.73 -4.79
CA THR A 35 -2.15 -4.25 -5.04
C THR A 35 -2.23 -5.15 -6.28
N LEU A 36 -1.10 -5.36 -6.96
CA LEU A 36 -1.07 -6.01 -8.28
C LEU A 36 -0.13 -7.22 -8.36
N TYR A 37 1.08 -7.11 -7.82
CA TYR A 37 2.14 -8.07 -8.12
C TYR A 37 2.15 -9.24 -7.13
N LYS A 38 2.24 -10.47 -7.64
CA LYS A 38 2.66 -11.61 -6.84
C LYS A 38 4.18 -11.76 -6.95
N ALA A 39 4.86 -11.87 -5.82
CA ALA A 39 6.30 -12.00 -5.74
C ALA A 39 6.73 -13.28 -5.02
N GLU A 40 8.02 -13.58 -5.11
CA GLU A 40 8.65 -14.63 -4.31
C GLU A 40 8.55 -14.28 -2.83
N LYS A 41 8.00 -15.21 -2.04
CA LYS A 41 7.68 -14.98 -0.63
C LYS A 41 8.94 -14.68 0.20
N ASP A 42 10.01 -15.40 -0.10
CA ASP A 42 11.25 -15.43 0.69
C ASP A 42 12.37 -14.57 0.08
N ASP A 43 12.05 -13.65 -0.85
CA ASP A 43 13.01 -12.65 -1.33
C ASP A 43 13.40 -11.69 -0.21
N LEU A 44 14.70 -11.63 0.09
CA LEU A 44 15.27 -10.79 1.14
C LEU A 44 15.24 -9.29 0.81
N ASN A 45 15.07 -8.92 -0.46
CA ASN A 45 15.00 -7.53 -0.90
C ASN A 45 13.57 -6.99 -0.94
N ARG A 46 12.58 -7.83 -0.65
CA ARG A 46 11.16 -7.48 -0.73
C ARG A 46 10.77 -6.52 0.38
N LEU A 47 10.23 -5.37 -0.01
CA LEU A 47 9.76 -4.32 0.89
C LEU A 47 8.22 -4.27 0.98
N HIS A 48 7.54 -4.86 0.01
CA HIS A 48 6.07 -4.87 -0.03
C HIS A 48 5.48 -6.29 0.09
N THR A 49 4.20 -6.39 0.41
CA THR A 49 3.42 -7.64 0.43
C THR A 49 3.69 -8.52 -0.80
N TYR A 50 3.96 -9.83 -0.61
CA TYR A 50 4.23 -10.76 -1.72
C TYR A 50 2.98 -11.22 -2.46
N ASN A 51 1.84 -11.33 -1.78
CA ASN A 51 0.57 -11.73 -2.38
C ASN A 51 -0.55 -10.81 -1.85
N PRO A 52 -0.95 -9.79 -2.63
CA PRO A 52 -1.89 -8.78 -2.15
C PRO A 52 -3.30 -9.31 -1.97
N VAL A 53 -3.72 -10.30 -2.77
CA VAL A 53 -5.07 -10.91 -2.68
C VAL A 53 -5.24 -11.68 -1.36
N GLU A 54 -4.21 -12.41 -0.93
CA GLU A 54 -4.22 -13.13 0.35
C GLU A 54 -4.03 -12.20 1.55
N ARG A 55 -3.32 -11.07 1.38
CA ARG A 55 -2.98 -10.17 2.49
C ARG A 55 -4.08 -9.14 2.79
N PHE A 56 -4.79 -8.69 1.77
CA PHE A 56 -5.77 -7.60 1.85
C PHE A 56 -7.18 -8.14 1.58
N ASP A 57 -7.62 -9.09 2.39
CA ASP A 57 -8.91 -9.78 2.25
C ASP A 57 -10.09 -9.06 2.94
N SER A 58 -9.79 -8.03 3.73
CA SER A 58 -10.73 -7.28 4.55
C SER A 58 -10.17 -5.90 4.88
N ASP A 59 -11.07 -4.99 5.27
CA ASP A 59 -10.68 -3.65 5.73
C ASP A 59 -9.83 -3.74 7.00
N GLU A 60 -10.14 -4.69 7.89
CA GLU A 60 -9.37 -4.96 9.11
C GLU A 60 -7.95 -5.47 8.81
N ALA A 61 -7.80 -6.35 7.81
CA ALA A 61 -6.49 -6.85 7.40
C ALA A 61 -5.63 -5.74 6.78
N LEU A 62 -6.24 -4.89 5.95
CA LEU A 62 -5.56 -3.71 5.40
C LEU A 62 -5.15 -2.74 6.52
N GLN A 63 -6.05 -2.46 7.46
CA GLN A 63 -5.78 -1.59 8.59
C GLN A 63 -4.63 -2.13 9.45
N SER A 64 -4.67 -3.43 9.80
CA SER A 64 -3.61 -4.09 10.58
C SER A 64 -2.25 -4.05 9.86
N TYR A 65 -2.22 -4.27 8.55
CA TYR A 65 -0.99 -4.15 7.76
C TYR A 65 -0.42 -2.73 7.79
N MET A 66 -1.26 -1.71 7.60
CA MET A 66 -0.82 -0.32 7.60
C MET A 66 -0.30 0.08 8.99
N HIS A 67 -1.01 -0.27 10.06
CA HIS A 67 -0.55 -0.03 11.43
C HIS A 67 0.81 -0.67 11.69
N GLY A 68 0.98 -1.97 11.41
CA GLY A 68 2.26 -2.64 11.63
C GLY A 68 3.40 -2.05 10.79
N SER A 69 3.12 -1.58 9.57
CA SER A 69 4.11 -0.89 8.72
C SER A 69 4.56 0.44 9.35
N TYR A 70 3.62 1.22 9.88
CA TYR A 70 3.91 2.48 10.56
C TYR A 70 4.56 2.28 11.93
N ASP A 71 4.20 1.24 12.68
CA ASP A 71 4.84 0.92 13.96
C ASP A 71 6.35 0.71 13.78
N VAL A 72 6.76 -0.02 12.75
CA VAL A 72 8.18 -0.19 12.41
C VAL A 72 8.81 1.15 12.04
N MET A 73 8.18 1.92 11.14
CA MET A 73 8.72 3.20 10.69
C MET A 73 8.86 4.23 11.82
N TYR A 74 7.97 4.23 12.81
CA TYR A 74 8.04 5.15 13.95
C TYR A 74 8.96 4.67 15.07
N THR A 75 9.43 3.42 15.01
CA THR A 75 10.42 2.88 15.97
C THR A 75 11.86 3.17 15.51
N LEU A 76 12.08 3.31 14.20
CA LEU A 76 13.36 3.65 13.59
C LEU A 76 13.74 5.12 13.79
#